data_AF-A0A1I3LH98-F1
#
_entry.id   AF-A0A1I3LH98-F1
#
_cell.length_a   1.000
_cell.length_b   1.000
_cell.length_c   1.000
_cell.angle_alpha   90.00
_cell.angle_beta   90.00
_cell.angle_gamma   90.00
#
_symmetry.space_group_name_H-M   'P 1'
#
loop_
_entity.id
_entity.type
_entity.pdbx_description
1 polymer ?
#
loop_
_entity_poly.entity_id
_entity_poly.type
_entity_poly.pdbx_seq_one_letter_code
_entity_poly.pdbx_strand_id
1 'polypeptide(L)'
;MGDGSSLAVLGFRPHTYWTAVVALTGRPDALRVVARRRIDFAAGRERFVYHQARALGPIEGQALIGRVRAAVEANAAREIGRLVADLRGDGAAVRVAVAPAAAARLPEALEDILRVHARMHAAEGDFYRDAVAQACAALGLRVHRIAERDLPPALAEALGVDAAGLEARLHALGAALGPPWNEDYRLAAQAAWLHL
;
A
#
# COMPACT_ATOMS: atom_id res chain seq x y z
N MET A 1 -15.68 27.08 18.40
CA MET A 1 -15.89 26.07 17.34
C MET A 1 -14.53 25.74 16.75
N GLY A 2 -13.81 24.82 17.38
CA GLY A 2 -12.55 24.30 16.83
C GLY A 2 -12.86 23.00 16.12
N ASP A 3 -13.35 23.08 14.88
CA ASP A 3 -13.28 21.96 13.94
C ASP A 3 -11.81 21.81 13.56
N GLY A 4 -11.06 21.12 14.43
CA GLY A 4 -9.71 20.69 14.14
C GLY A 4 -9.78 19.28 13.60
N SER A 5 -10.14 19.11 12.31
CA SER A 5 -10.01 17.79 11.68
C SER A 5 -8.59 17.26 11.90
N SER A 6 -8.51 16.07 12.51
CA SER A 6 -7.21 15.45 12.81
C SER A 6 -6.57 14.97 11.51
N LEU A 7 -5.27 15.17 11.34
CA LEU A 7 -4.58 14.69 10.15
C LEU A 7 -4.34 13.19 10.24
N ALA A 8 -4.70 12.48 9.18
CA ALA A 8 -4.48 11.04 9.07
C ALA A 8 -3.51 10.69 7.94
N VAL A 9 -2.74 9.62 8.16
CA VAL A 9 -1.81 9.02 7.21
C VAL A 9 -2.26 7.60 6.91
N LEU A 10 -2.34 7.28 5.61
CA LEU A 10 -2.59 5.92 5.16
C LEU A 10 -1.27 5.21 4.92
N GLY A 11 -1.14 4.00 5.46
CA GLY A 11 -0.06 3.09 5.13
C GLY A 11 -0.63 1.83 4.50
N PHE A 12 0.06 1.34 3.46
CA PHE A 12 -0.41 0.22 2.64
C PHE A 12 0.57 -0.94 2.66
N ARG A 13 0.05 -2.17 2.55
CA ARG A 13 0.81 -3.35 2.12
C ARG A 13 0.06 -4.05 0.99
N PRO A 14 0.39 -3.75 -0.28
CA PRO A 14 -0.24 -4.34 -1.45
C PRO A 14 0.18 -5.78 -1.67
N HIS A 15 -0.78 -6.58 -2.11
CA HIS A 15 -0.63 -7.90 -2.67
C HIS A 15 -1.12 -7.90 -4.11
N THR A 16 -1.03 -9.05 -4.77
CA THR A 16 -1.81 -9.31 -5.96
C THR A 16 -3.28 -9.01 -5.65
N TYR A 17 -3.94 -8.18 -6.46
CA TYR A 17 -5.38 -7.86 -6.45
C TYR A 17 -6.01 -7.18 -5.22
N TRP A 18 -5.30 -7.06 -4.09
CA TRP A 18 -5.79 -6.40 -2.89
C TRP A 18 -4.67 -5.74 -2.09
N THR A 19 -5.01 -4.89 -1.13
CA THR A 19 -4.05 -4.30 -0.18
C THR A 19 -4.61 -4.27 1.23
N ALA A 20 -3.76 -4.52 2.22
CA ALA A 20 -4.04 -4.07 3.57
C ALA A 20 -3.81 -2.55 3.63
N VAL A 21 -4.65 -1.84 4.38
CA VAL A 21 -4.48 -0.41 4.69
C VAL A 21 -4.75 -0.15 6.15
N VAL A 22 -3.90 0.67 6.76
CA VAL A 22 -4.07 1.21 8.10
C VAL A 22 -4.03 2.73 8.03
N ALA A 23 -4.99 3.38 8.68
CA ALA A 23 -5.03 4.82 8.81
C ALA A 23 -4.68 5.20 10.25
N LEU A 24 -3.63 6.01 10.42
CA LEU A 24 -3.21 6.53 11.72
C LEU A 24 -3.48 8.03 11.81
N THR A 25 -3.84 8.50 13.00
CA THR A 25 -3.96 9.92 13.35
C THR A 25 -3.30 10.18 14.70
N GLY A 26 -3.08 11.45 15.04
CA GLY A 26 -2.50 11.88 16.31
C GLY A 26 -1.00 12.13 16.22
N ARG A 27 -0.33 12.19 17.37
CA ARG A 27 1.12 12.39 17.46
C ARG A 27 1.83 11.04 17.47
N PRO A 28 3.11 10.94 17.05
CA PRO A 28 3.85 9.67 17.07
C PRO A 28 3.89 8.95 18.43
N ASP A 29 3.80 9.68 19.55
CA ASP A 29 3.77 9.17 20.93
C ASP A 29 2.36 8.90 21.46
N ALA A 30 1.31 9.34 20.76
CA ALA A 30 -0.09 9.23 21.16
C ALA A 30 -1.00 8.96 19.95
N LEU A 31 -0.58 8.05 19.08
CA LEU A 31 -1.28 7.74 17.84
C LEU A 31 -2.53 6.90 18.08
N ARG A 32 -3.47 6.99 17.14
CA ARG A 32 -4.67 6.18 17.09
C ARG A 32 -4.84 5.57 15.71
N VAL A 33 -5.22 4.30 15.67
CA VAL A 33 -5.70 3.68 14.45
C VAL A 33 -7.17 4.05 14.26
N VAL A 34 -7.47 4.77 13.18
CA VAL A 34 -8.84 5.20 12.83
C VAL A 34 -9.47 4.33 11.75
N ALA A 35 -8.65 3.60 10.98
CA ALA A 35 -9.15 2.54 10.12
C ALA A 35 -8.12 1.42 9.96
N ARG A 36 -8.63 0.20 9.80
CA ARG A 36 -7.88 -1.00 9.43
C ARG A 36 -8.75 -1.78 8.46
N ARG A 37 -8.40 -1.83 7.18
CA ARG A 37 -9.23 -2.44 6.13
C ARG A 37 -8.40 -3.28 5.16
N ARG A 38 -9.05 -4.30 4.61
CA ARG A 38 -8.64 -4.94 3.36
C ARG A 38 -9.38 -4.23 2.22
N ILE A 39 -8.65 -3.79 1.20
CA ILE A 39 -9.23 -3.22 -0.03
C ILE A 39 -8.90 -4.15 -1.19
N ASP A 40 -9.93 -4.71 -1.81
CA ASP A 40 -9.82 -5.47 -3.05
C ASP A 40 -10.05 -4.52 -4.24
N PHE A 41 -9.10 -4.48 -5.19
CA PHE A 41 -9.16 -3.61 -6.38
C PHE A 41 -9.09 -4.41 -7.69
N ALA A 42 -9.01 -5.73 -7.60
CA ALA A 42 -9.21 -6.67 -8.69
C ALA A 42 -9.89 -7.94 -8.18
N ALA A 43 -10.72 -8.57 -9.03
CA ALA A 43 -11.59 -9.67 -8.62
C ALA A 43 -11.45 -10.94 -9.46
N GLY A 44 -10.63 -10.94 -10.53
CA GLY A 44 -10.51 -12.14 -11.36
C GLY A 44 -9.42 -12.07 -12.41
N ARG A 45 -9.81 -11.78 -13.65
CA ARG A 45 -8.96 -11.87 -14.86
C ARG A 45 -7.75 -10.93 -14.83
N GLU A 46 -7.70 -9.99 -13.89
CA GLU A 46 -6.59 -9.07 -13.68
C GLU A 46 -5.43 -9.71 -12.93
N ARG A 47 -5.60 -10.93 -12.38
CA ARG A 47 -4.56 -11.67 -11.67
C ARG A 47 -3.53 -12.23 -12.64
N PHE A 48 -2.28 -12.27 -12.21
CA PHE A 48 -1.18 -12.85 -12.97
C PHE A 48 -1.04 -12.27 -14.40
N VAL A 49 -1.18 -10.94 -14.55
CA VAL A 49 -1.26 -10.30 -15.87
C VAL A 49 -0.01 -10.53 -16.72
N TYR A 50 1.17 -10.67 -16.10
CA TYR A 50 2.40 -10.98 -16.83
C TYR A 50 2.43 -12.44 -17.31
N HIS A 51 1.86 -13.38 -16.54
CA HIS A 51 1.68 -14.76 -17.01
C HIS A 51 0.72 -14.85 -18.18
N GLN A 52 -0.38 -14.09 -18.14
CA GLN A 52 -1.31 -14.00 -19.26
C GLN A 52 -0.65 -13.35 -20.49
N ALA A 53 0.10 -12.26 -20.28
CA ALA A 53 0.84 -11.60 -21.35
C ALA A 53 1.88 -12.52 -22.00
N ARG A 54 2.51 -13.44 -21.27
CA ARG A 54 3.42 -14.45 -21.83
C ARG A 54 2.74 -15.40 -22.82
N ALA A 55 1.47 -15.72 -22.61
CA ALA A 55 0.70 -16.56 -23.53
C ALA A 55 0.28 -15.80 -24.79
N LEU A 56 0.44 -14.47 -24.79
CA LEU A 56 0.15 -13.57 -25.90
C LEU A 56 1.46 -13.14 -26.58
N GLY A 57 1.39 -12.72 -27.84
CA GLY A 57 2.55 -12.08 -28.48
C GLY A 57 2.92 -10.77 -27.78
N PRO A 58 4.14 -10.22 -27.98
CA PRO A 58 4.60 -9.03 -27.25
C PRO A 58 3.65 -7.82 -27.32
N ILE A 59 3.09 -7.55 -28.50
CA ILE A 59 2.16 -6.43 -28.73
C ILE A 59 0.87 -6.62 -27.93
N GLU A 60 0.28 -7.81 -28.02
CA GLU A 60 -0.99 -8.14 -27.34
C GLU A 60 -0.81 -8.23 -25.82
N GLY A 61 0.33 -8.76 -25.37
CA GLY A 61 0.72 -8.82 -23.97
C GLY A 61 0.88 -7.42 -23.36
N GLN A 62 1.59 -6.53 -24.05
CA GLN A 62 1.74 -5.14 -23.62
C GLN A 62 0.39 -4.42 -23.56
N ALA A 63 -0.47 -4.60 -24.58
CA ALA A 63 -1.81 -4.03 -24.60
C ALA A 63 -2.70 -4.57 -23.46
N LEU A 64 -2.59 -5.87 -23.13
CA LEU A 64 -3.28 -6.46 -22.00
C LEU A 64 -2.82 -5.83 -20.68
N ILE A 65 -1.51 -5.72 -20.44
CA ILE A 65 -0.95 -5.13 -19.22
C ILE A 65 -1.43 -3.69 -19.06
N GLY A 66 -1.41 -2.89 -20.12
CA GLY A 66 -1.91 -1.50 -20.10
C GLY A 66 -3.39 -1.40 -19.74
N ARG A 67 -4.25 -2.22 -20.36
CA ARG A 67 -5.69 -2.24 -20.04
C ARG A 67 -5.96 -2.66 -18.60
N VAL A 68 -5.30 -3.71 -18.13
CA VAL A 68 -5.46 -4.20 -16.74
C VAL A 68 -4.94 -3.17 -15.75
N ARG A 69 -3.82 -2.49 -16.05
CA ARG A 69 -3.30 -1.38 -15.24
C ARG A 69 -4.34 -0.29 -15.03
N ALA A 70 -4.91 0.22 -16.12
CA ALA A 70 -5.92 1.28 -16.05
C ALA A 70 -7.15 0.85 -15.22
N ALA A 71 -7.63 -0.38 -15.40
CA ALA A 71 -8.75 -0.91 -14.65
C ALA A 71 -8.45 -1.05 -13.15
N VAL A 72 -7.28 -1.61 -12.80
CA VAL A 72 -6.85 -1.80 -11.41
C VAL A 72 -6.62 -0.47 -10.71
N GLU A 73 -5.96 0.49 -11.37
CA GLU A 73 -5.74 1.84 -10.84
C GLU A 73 -7.07 2.58 -10.60
N ALA A 74 -8.02 2.51 -11.53
CA ALA A 74 -9.34 3.10 -11.36
C ALA A 74 -10.14 2.45 -10.23
N ASN A 75 -10.08 1.13 -10.10
CA ASN A 75 -10.72 0.42 -8.99
C ASN A 75 -10.10 0.77 -7.65
N ALA A 76 -8.77 0.77 -7.55
CA ALA A 76 -8.05 1.15 -6.34
C ALA A 76 -8.36 2.60 -5.95
N ALA A 77 -8.37 3.54 -6.89
CA ALA A 77 -8.69 4.94 -6.63
C ALA A 77 -10.13 5.09 -6.10
N ARG A 78 -11.09 4.35 -6.65
CA ARG A 78 -12.47 4.36 -6.16
C ARG A 78 -12.57 3.84 -4.73
N GLU A 79 -12.00 2.67 -4.43
CA GLU A 79 -12.12 2.07 -3.09
C GLU A 79 -11.30 2.83 -2.03
N ILE A 80 -10.11 3.30 -2.36
CA ILE A 80 -9.31 4.18 -1.47
C ILE A 80 -10.03 5.52 -1.29
N GLY A 81 -10.64 6.07 -2.33
CA GLY A 81 -11.43 7.30 -2.27
C GLY A 81 -12.63 7.18 -1.31
N ARG A 82 -13.30 6.02 -1.28
CA ARG A 82 -14.36 5.73 -0.29
C ARG A 82 -13.80 5.75 1.13
N LEU A 83 -12.68 5.07 1.38
CA LEU A 83 -12.02 5.12 2.70
C LEU A 83 -11.64 6.56 3.11
N VAL A 84 -11.09 7.35 2.19
CA VAL A 84 -10.75 8.77 2.45
C VAL A 84 -12.00 9.60 2.77
N ALA A 85 -13.11 9.35 2.07
CA ALA A 85 -14.37 10.03 2.33
C ALA A 85 -14.96 9.64 3.69
N ASP A 86 -14.96 8.35 4.04
CA ASP A 86 -15.40 7.86 5.35
C ASP A 86 -14.60 8.53 6.48
N LEU A 87 -13.26 8.50 6.38
CA LEU A 87 -12.38 9.12 7.36
C LEU A 87 -12.63 10.62 7.51
N ARG A 88 -12.87 11.32 6.40
CA ARG A 88 -13.22 12.75 6.45
C ARG A 88 -14.57 12.98 7.16
N GLY A 89 -15.56 12.13 6.89
CA GLY A 89 -16.85 12.15 7.60
C GLY A 89 -16.70 11.94 9.10
N ASP A 90 -15.72 11.12 9.50
CA ASP A 90 -15.36 10.86 10.90
C ASP A 90 -14.41 11.92 11.50
N GLY A 91 -14.15 13.02 10.78
CA GLY A 91 -13.32 14.14 11.26
C GLY A 91 -11.81 13.96 11.07
N ALA A 92 -11.36 12.99 10.27
CA ALA A 92 -9.96 12.74 9.95
C ALA A 92 -9.62 13.09 8.48
N ALA A 93 -8.81 14.13 8.28
CA ALA A 93 -8.37 14.56 6.96
C ALA A 93 -7.12 13.79 6.52
N VAL A 94 -7.25 12.99 5.46
CA VAL A 94 -6.13 12.26 4.86
C VAL A 94 -5.36 13.15 3.90
N ARG A 95 -4.04 13.28 4.08
CA ARG A 95 -3.16 14.03 3.16
C ARG A 95 -1.96 13.24 2.66
N VAL A 96 -1.59 12.18 3.37
CA VAL A 96 -0.38 11.40 3.10
C VAL A 96 -0.75 9.94 2.95
N ALA A 97 -0.14 9.30 1.96
CA ALA A 97 -0.21 7.87 1.72
C ALA A 97 1.21 7.30 1.61
N VAL A 98 1.44 6.13 2.20
CA VAL A 98 2.73 5.46 2.19
C VAL A 98 2.56 4.08 1.59
N ALA A 99 3.14 3.88 0.40
CA ALA A 99 3.03 2.64 -0.35
C ALA A 99 4.43 2.03 -0.55
N PRO A 100 4.58 0.69 -0.50
CA PRO A 100 5.89 0.07 -0.66
C PRO A 100 6.54 0.41 -2.02
N ALA A 101 7.84 0.64 -2.01
CA ALA A 101 8.64 0.82 -3.21
C ALA A 101 8.83 -0.51 -3.95
N ALA A 102 9.20 -0.44 -5.24
CA ALA A 102 9.57 -1.61 -6.02
C ALA A 102 10.73 -2.38 -5.36
N ALA A 103 10.67 -3.71 -5.40
CA ALA A 103 11.63 -4.56 -4.68
C ALA A 103 12.92 -4.78 -5.48
N ALA A 104 12.85 -4.77 -6.81
CA ALA A 104 13.97 -5.08 -7.70
C ALA A 104 13.95 -4.20 -8.95
N ARG A 105 15.13 -3.95 -9.54
CA ARG A 105 15.22 -3.33 -10.86
C ARG A 105 14.93 -4.38 -11.92
N LEU A 106 13.76 -4.28 -12.54
CA LEU A 106 13.37 -5.15 -13.65
C LEU A 106 13.97 -4.66 -14.98
N PRO A 107 14.16 -5.57 -15.96
CA PRO A 107 14.43 -5.16 -17.34
C PRO A 107 13.34 -4.23 -17.87
N GLU A 108 13.70 -3.34 -18.79
CA GLU A 108 12.74 -2.43 -19.42
C GLU A 108 11.91 -3.14 -20.51
N ALA A 109 12.53 -4.07 -21.24
CA ALA A 109 11.86 -4.83 -22.29
C ALA A 109 10.93 -5.90 -21.71
N LEU A 110 9.67 -5.91 -22.16
CA LEU A 110 8.66 -6.85 -21.70
C LEU A 110 9.10 -8.30 -21.97
N GLU A 111 9.69 -8.57 -23.13
CA GLU A 111 10.16 -9.89 -23.53
C GLU A 111 11.18 -10.47 -22.53
N ASP A 112 12.05 -9.64 -21.96
CA ASP A 112 13.04 -10.06 -20.98
C ASP A 112 12.45 -10.31 -19.59
N ILE A 113 11.35 -9.64 -19.27
CA ILE A 113 10.54 -9.93 -18.08
C ILE A 113 9.83 -11.27 -18.27
N LEU A 114 9.17 -11.49 -19.41
CA LEU A 114 8.36 -12.67 -19.69
C LEU A 114 9.18 -13.96 -19.85
N ARG A 115 10.47 -13.84 -20.20
CA ARG A 115 11.38 -14.99 -20.37
C ARG A 115 11.67 -15.71 -19.06
N VAL A 116 11.62 -15.03 -17.92
CA VAL A 116 12.03 -15.59 -16.62
C VAL A 116 10.87 -15.53 -15.63
N HIS A 117 10.46 -16.68 -15.11
CA HIS A 117 9.32 -16.76 -14.20
C HIS A 117 9.46 -15.91 -12.93
N ALA A 118 10.65 -15.87 -12.33
CA ALA A 118 10.94 -15.02 -11.19
C ALA A 118 10.78 -13.51 -11.51
N ARG A 119 11.09 -13.08 -12.74
CA ARG A 119 10.91 -11.68 -13.17
C ARG A 119 9.44 -11.35 -13.39
N MET A 120 8.63 -12.29 -13.90
CA MET A 120 7.18 -12.10 -13.99
C MET A 120 6.56 -11.90 -12.60
N HIS A 121 6.93 -12.71 -11.61
CA HIS A 121 6.45 -12.53 -10.23
C HIS A 121 6.87 -11.18 -9.63
N ALA A 122 8.12 -10.78 -9.84
CA ALA A 122 8.59 -9.48 -9.38
C ALA A 122 7.83 -8.32 -10.07
N ALA A 123 7.59 -8.42 -11.39
CA ALA A 123 6.83 -7.44 -12.16
C ALA A 123 5.36 -7.36 -11.72
N GLU A 124 4.75 -8.48 -11.34
CA GLU A 124 3.41 -8.49 -10.77
C GLU A 124 3.36 -7.80 -9.42
N GLY A 125 4.33 -8.06 -8.55
CA GLY A 125 4.43 -7.35 -7.26
C GLY A 125 4.57 -5.84 -7.45
N ASP A 126 5.47 -5.40 -8.34
CA ASP A 126 5.67 -3.98 -8.63
C ASP A 126 4.43 -3.35 -9.25
N PHE A 127 3.76 -4.07 -10.15
CA PHE A 127 2.51 -3.63 -10.77
C PHE A 127 1.45 -3.21 -9.75
N TYR A 128 1.17 -4.04 -8.73
CA TYR A 128 0.12 -3.72 -7.76
C TYR A 128 0.57 -2.68 -6.73
N ARG A 129 1.86 -2.66 -6.35
CA ARG A 129 2.42 -1.58 -5.53
C ARG A 129 2.28 -0.23 -6.22
N ASP A 130 2.60 -0.19 -7.50
CA ASP A 130 2.46 1.02 -8.31
C ASP A 130 1.01 1.40 -8.49
N ALA A 131 0.11 0.45 -8.72
CA ALA A 131 -1.31 0.76 -8.89
C ALA A 131 -1.91 1.43 -7.64
N VAL A 132 -1.54 0.98 -6.43
CA VAL A 132 -1.97 1.61 -5.17
C VAL A 132 -1.37 3.01 -5.02
N ALA A 133 -0.08 3.19 -5.34
CA ALA A 133 0.57 4.49 -5.29
C ALA A 133 -0.07 5.49 -6.27
N GLN A 134 -0.32 5.07 -7.51
CA GLN A 134 -0.97 5.90 -8.55
C GLN A 134 -2.41 6.24 -8.18
N ALA A 135 -3.17 5.29 -7.62
CA ALA A 135 -4.50 5.55 -7.10
C ALA A 135 -4.50 6.62 -6.00
N CYS A 136 -3.55 6.57 -5.06
CA CYS A 136 -3.40 7.59 -4.02
C CYS A 136 -3.04 8.97 -4.61
N ALA A 137 -2.12 9.01 -5.58
CA ALA A 137 -1.72 10.24 -6.24
C ALA A 137 -2.88 10.87 -7.04
N ALA A 138 -3.70 10.06 -7.72
CA ALA A 138 -4.89 10.51 -8.45
C ALA A 138 -5.95 11.12 -7.52
N LEU A 139 -5.98 10.72 -6.24
CA LEU A 139 -6.82 11.31 -5.19
C LEU A 139 -6.21 12.60 -4.58
N GLY A 140 -5.05 13.05 -5.08
CA GLY A 140 -4.35 14.24 -4.59
C GLY A 140 -3.57 14.03 -3.29
N LEU A 141 -3.32 12.78 -2.88
CA LEU A 141 -2.54 12.48 -1.69
C LEU A 141 -1.04 12.63 -2.01
N ARG A 142 -0.26 13.12 -1.04
CA ARG A 142 1.20 13.05 -1.11
C ARG A 142 1.62 11.61 -0.86
N VAL A 143 2.25 10.98 -1.87
CA VAL A 143 2.67 9.59 -1.80
C VAL A 143 4.15 9.49 -1.43
N HIS A 144 4.46 8.83 -0.31
CA HIS A 144 5.81 8.40 0.03
C HIS A 144 6.00 6.93 -0.28
N ARG A 145 7.22 6.56 -0.67
CA ARG A 145 7.57 5.18 -1.01
C ARG A 145 8.83 4.74 -0.27
N ILE A 146 8.76 3.55 0.31
CA ILE A 146 9.85 2.92 1.06
C ILE A 146 9.82 1.42 0.81
N ALA A 147 10.98 0.76 0.70
CA ALA A 147 10.99 -0.69 0.55
C ALA A 147 10.55 -1.35 1.87
N GLU A 148 9.80 -2.45 1.79
CA GLU A 148 9.26 -3.14 2.97
C GLU A 148 10.34 -3.54 3.98
N ARG A 149 11.50 -4.00 3.50
CA ARG A 149 12.65 -4.38 4.34
C ARG A 149 13.27 -3.21 5.11
N ASP A 150 13.15 -1.99 4.57
CA ASP A 150 13.78 -0.78 5.12
C ASP A 150 12.82 -0.09 6.11
N LEU A 151 11.55 -0.50 6.13
CA LEU A 151 10.50 0.13 6.93
C LEU A 151 10.67 -0.07 8.44
N PRO A 152 10.88 -1.30 8.98
CA PRO A 152 11.11 -1.48 10.41
C PRO A 152 12.34 -0.71 10.95
N PRO A 153 13.54 -0.77 10.33
CA PRO A 153 14.68 -0.02 10.85
C PRO A 153 14.49 1.50 10.73
N ALA A 154 13.90 2.00 9.64
CA ALA A 154 13.63 3.43 9.48
C ALA A 154 12.66 3.95 10.56
N LEU A 155 11.62 3.19 10.88
CA LEU A 155 10.67 3.57 11.94
C LEU A 155 11.31 3.48 13.34
N ALA A 156 12.11 2.45 13.60
CA ALA A 156 12.82 2.32 14.88
C ALA A 156 13.76 3.52 15.11
N GLU A 157 14.52 3.90 14.10
CA GLU A 157 15.37 5.10 14.11
C GLU A 157 14.56 6.37 14.36
N ALA A 158 13.46 6.57 13.61
CA ALA A 158 12.60 7.75 13.76
C ALA A 158 11.97 7.87 15.16
N LEU A 159 11.71 6.73 15.83
CA LEU A 159 11.15 6.68 17.17
C LEU A 159 12.20 6.68 18.29
N GLY A 160 13.49 6.59 17.95
CA GLY A 160 14.59 6.48 18.92
C GLY A 160 14.51 5.21 19.76
N VAL A 161 14.07 4.09 19.18
CA VAL A 161 13.95 2.79 19.87
C VAL A 161 14.73 1.70 19.13
N ASP A 162 15.01 0.61 19.82
CA ASP A 162 15.53 -0.60 19.22
C ASP A 162 14.39 -1.47 18.62
N ALA A 163 14.77 -2.59 18.00
CA ALA A 163 13.81 -3.51 17.41
C ALA A 163 12.81 -4.08 18.44
N ALA A 164 13.26 -4.36 19.67
CA ALA A 164 12.40 -4.86 20.73
C ALA A 164 11.37 -3.80 21.18
N GLY A 165 11.80 -2.55 21.30
CA GLY A 165 10.93 -1.42 21.61
C GLY A 165 9.90 -1.15 20.52
N LEU A 166 10.29 -1.24 19.24
CA LEU A 166 9.34 -1.14 18.13
C LEU A 166 8.33 -2.30 18.17
N GLU A 167 8.78 -3.52 18.37
CA GLU A 167 7.92 -4.70 18.48
C GLU A 167 6.92 -4.60 19.63
N ALA A 168 7.36 -4.13 20.81
CA ALA A 168 6.49 -3.91 21.96
C ALA A 168 5.39 -2.87 21.66
N ARG A 169 5.74 -1.78 20.97
CA ARG A 169 4.79 -0.74 20.55
C ARG A 169 3.76 -1.28 19.53
N LEU A 170 4.21 -2.04 18.53
CA LEU A 170 3.32 -2.66 17.54
C LEU A 170 2.40 -3.71 18.16
N HIS A 171 2.89 -4.45 19.17
CA HIS A 171 2.08 -5.38 19.94
C HIS A 171 1.01 -4.63 20.74
N ALA A 172 1.39 -3.59 21.50
CA ALA A 172 0.44 -2.80 22.27
C ALA A 172 -0.68 -2.21 21.39
N LEU A 173 -0.33 -1.71 20.19
CA LEU A 173 -1.29 -1.21 19.22
C LEU A 173 -2.27 -2.31 18.77
N GLY A 174 -1.76 -3.51 18.46
CA GLY A 174 -2.58 -4.66 18.08
C GLY A 174 -3.50 -5.16 19.19
N ALA A 175 -3.00 -5.19 20.43
CA ALA A 175 -3.75 -5.63 21.59
C ALA A 175 -4.97 -4.73 21.86
N ALA A 176 -4.82 -3.41 21.69
CA ALA A 176 -5.91 -2.45 21.83
C ALA A 176 -6.99 -2.59 20.74
N LEU A 177 -6.62 -3.06 19.53
CA LEU A 177 -7.54 -3.19 18.39
C LEU A 177 -8.21 -4.57 18.29
N GLY A 178 -7.59 -5.61 18.85
CA GLY A 178 -7.98 -7.00 18.63
C GLY A 178 -7.71 -7.50 17.19
N PRO A 179 -7.99 -8.77 16.89
CA PRO A 179 -7.75 -9.35 15.57
C PRO A 179 -8.67 -8.74 14.48
N PRO A 180 -8.27 -8.77 13.20
CA PRO A 180 -6.99 -9.28 12.69
C PRO A 180 -5.82 -8.28 12.83
N TRP A 181 -4.68 -8.72 13.36
CA TRP A 181 -3.43 -7.95 13.47
C TRP A 181 -2.22 -8.76 13.00
N ASN A 182 -2.33 -9.25 11.77
CA ASN A 182 -1.27 -10.02 11.11
C ASN A 182 -0.15 -9.11 10.60
N GLU A 183 0.88 -9.71 10.00
CA GLU A 183 2.01 -9.02 9.40
C GLU A 183 1.56 -7.89 8.46
N ASP A 184 0.48 -8.08 7.73
CA ASP A 184 0.02 -7.12 6.73
C ASP A 184 -0.41 -5.80 7.34
N TYR A 185 -1.24 -5.87 8.37
CA TYR A 185 -1.68 -4.68 9.10
C TYR A 185 -0.54 -4.08 9.92
N ARG A 186 0.41 -4.89 10.39
CA ARG A 186 1.60 -4.39 11.09
C ARG A 186 2.51 -3.58 10.17
N LEU A 187 2.78 -4.06 8.96
CA LEU A 187 3.58 -3.32 7.98
C LEU A 187 2.86 -2.08 7.47
N ALA A 188 1.56 -2.18 7.18
CA ALA A 188 0.74 -1.03 6.83
C ALA A 188 0.72 0.03 7.95
N ALA A 189 0.64 -0.39 9.22
CA ALA A 189 0.70 0.52 10.36
C ALA A 189 2.08 1.19 10.48
N GLN A 190 3.17 0.44 10.33
CA GLN A 190 4.52 1.00 10.35
C GLN A 190 4.71 2.04 9.24
N ALA A 191 4.21 1.75 8.03
CA ALA A 191 4.28 2.66 6.89
C ALA A 191 3.55 3.99 7.19
N ALA A 192 2.34 3.90 7.75
CA ALA A 192 1.61 5.09 8.19
C ALA A 192 2.34 5.86 9.29
N TRP A 193 2.90 5.15 10.28
CA TRP A 193 3.53 5.75 11.46
C TRP A 193 4.80 6.52 11.10
N LEU A 194 5.58 6.02 10.15
CA LEU A 194 6.81 6.70 9.71
C LEU A 194 6.56 8.13 9.19
N HIS A 195 5.35 8.43 8.72
CA HIS A 195 4.99 9.72 8.14
C HIS A 195 3.85 10.43 8.88
N LEU A 196 3.47 9.94 10.07
CA LEU A 196 2.47 10.55 10.95
C LEU A 196 3.04 11.76 11.69
#